data_AF-A0A2W6BX19-F1
#
_entry.id   AF-A0A2W6BX19-F1
#
_cell.length_a   1.000
_cell.length_b   1.000
_cell.length_c   1.000
_cell.angle_alpha   90.00
_cell.angle_beta   90.00
_cell.angle_gamma   90.00
#
_symmetry.space_group_name_H-M   'P 1'
#
loop_
_entity.id
_entity.type
_entity.pdbx_description
1 polymer ?
#
loop_
_entity_poly.entity_id
_entity_poly.type
_entity_poly.pdbx_seq_one_letter_code
_entity_poly.pdbx_strand_id
1 'polypeptide(L)'
;ALGINMPARTVLLERLTKFNGESHADITPGEYTQLTGRAGRRGIDVEGHAVVLWGPDVDPTRVAGLASTRTYPLRSSFRPSYNMAVNLVSQLGRAAARDLLESSFAQFQADRGVAGLVKQIKRHEATLAEYEQQMRCQAGDFAEYAALRRALGDREAALSREGARARRGTVAASLEALRPGDVIRVPSGRRAGLAIVLDPGLHPRDDPHPTVLTESRWAGRLSMLDFPVAVDVLGRIRVPKNVNHRSPQERSDLVSSLRALKLPEAPRGRRGATKALHDDDEALRLRSALRAHPCHHCADREQHARWAERHARLQREVDGLRRRIEGRTTSLGRTFDLICALLEDRGYLTAARPASSGAPGGSGGTADETTPPGRQLARIWSEADLVVAECLHAGAWDGLDPAELAAVTCTLVYEARRDERAVDRMPSAAVREALARTVRIWAELAEDEAAVGLPQSREPDLGFVWAVYRWARGERLDRVLTAAAEAGAELSAGDFIRWCKQVLDLLEQLAAAPAAGGGTIAVAAPARAAAAAIRRGVVAQSMQA
;
A
#
# COMPACT_ATOMS: atom_id res chain seq x y z
N ALA A 1 -5.26 27.24 2.43
CA ALA A 1 -4.88 28.67 2.31
C ALA A 1 -4.37 29.04 0.90
N LEU A 2 -4.82 28.35 -0.15
CA LEU A 2 -4.59 28.71 -1.54
C LEU A 2 -5.79 29.53 -2.03
N GLY A 3 -5.54 30.69 -2.64
CA GLY A 3 -6.54 31.39 -3.46
C GLY A 3 -7.05 32.76 -2.99
N ILE A 4 -6.95 33.14 -1.70
CA ILE A 4 -7.49 34.43 -1.23
C ILE A 4 -6.39 35.21 -0.48
N ASN A 5 -6.16 36.46 -0.89
CA ASN A 5 -5.25 37.38 -0.20
C ASN A 5 -5.93 37.98 1.05
N MET A 6 -6.16 37.15 2.06
CA MET A 6 -6.80 37.55 3.32
C MET A 6 -5.80 37.40 4.49
N PRO A 7 -4.98 38.44 4.76
CA PRO A 7 -4.04 38.42 5.89
C PRO A 7 -4.77 38.62 7.22
N ALA A 8 -4.23 38.03 8.30
CA ALA A 8 -4.75 38.13 9.65
C ALA A 8 -3.67 38.68 10.60
N ARG A 9 -4.05 39.27 11.74
CA ARG A 9 -3.05 39.71 12.74
C ARG A 9 -2.31 38.51 13.37
N THR A 10 -3.04 37.42 13.58
CA THR A 10 -2.54 36.21 14.24
C THR A 10 -3.02 34.97 13.49
N VAL A 11 -2.14 33.98 13.38
CA VAL A 11 -2.44 32.64 12.85
C VAL A 11 -2.22 31.62 13.95
N LEU A 12 -3.19 30.74 14.17
CA LEU A 12 -3.12 29.64 15.11
C LEU A 12 -3.06 28.31 14.35
N LEU A 13 -2.06 27.49 14.62
CA LEU A 13 -1.94 26.13 14.09
C LEU A 13 -2.34 25.13 15.18
N GLU A 14 -3.48 24.45 14.99
CA GLU A 14 -3.96 23.42 15.93
C GLU A 14 -3.18 22.12 15.80
N ARG A 15 -2.88 21.70 14.57
CA ARG A 15 -2.18 20.45 14.28
C ARG A 15 -1.07 20.68 13.25
N LEU A 16 0.00 19.91 13.40
CA LEU A 16 1.15 19.89 12.48
C LEU A 16 1.10 18.72 11.49
N THR A 17 -0.08 18.10 11.37
CA THR A 17 -0.37 17.00 10.46
C THR A 17 -1.54 17.39 9.57
N LYS A 18 -1.48 17.03 8.30
CA LYS A 18 -2.56 17.19 7.33
C LYS A 18 -2.85 15.87 6.61
N PHE A 19 -4.08 15.69 6.15
CA PHE A 19 -4.39 14.59 5.25
C PHE A 19 -4.00 14.98 3.81
N ASN A 20 -3.25 14.14 3.11
CA ASN A 20 -2.80 14.41 1.74
C ASN A 20 -3.58 13.63 0.66
N GLY A 21 -4.67 12.94 1.03
CA GLY A 21 -5.41 12.04 0.13
C GLY A 21 -5.18 10.56 0.45
N GLU A 22 -3.98 10.20 0.93
CA GLU A 22 -3.63 8.80 1.23
C GLU A 22 -3.42 8.59 2.75
N SER A 23 -2.69 9.50 3.40
CA SER A 23 -2.30 9.38 4.80
C SER A 23 -2.28 10.73 5.52
N HIS A 24 -2.25 10.67 6.85
CA HIS A 24 -1.91 11.85 7.65
C HIS A 24 -0.40 12.05 7.57
N ALA A 25 -0.01 13.04 6.78
CA ALA A 25 1.36 13.45 6.59
C ALA A 25 1.64 14.71 7.41
N ASP A 26 2.87 14.84 7.86
CA ASP A 26 3.29 16.04 8.56
C ASP A 26 3.39 17.25 7.64
N ILE A 27 3.09 18.44 8.18
CA ILE A 27 3.22 19.70 7.46
C ILE A 27 4.68 19.92 7.08
N THR A 28 4.89 20.27 5.82
CA THR A 28 6.24 20.59 5.32
C THR A 28 6.67 22.00 5.73
N PRO A 29 7.98 22.31 5.81
CA PRO A 29 8.44 23.66 6.13
C PRO A 29 7.90 24.76 5.19
N GLY A 30 7.68 24.44 3.91
CA GLY A 30 7.08 25.36 2.94
C GLY A 30 5.61 25.65 3.24
N GLU A 31 4.83 24.63 3.58
CA GLU A 31 3.44 24.79 4.00
C GLU A 31 3.33 25.54 5.33
N TYR A 32 4.20 25.25 6.28
CA TYR A 32 4.29 25.97 7.54
C TYR A 32 4.53 27.47 7.31
N THR A 33 5.46 27.81 6.41
CA THR A 33 5.74 29.21 6.03
C THR A 33 4.56 29.85 5.30
N GLN A 34 3.88 29.10 4.42
CA GLN A 34 2.70 29.59 3.71
C GLN A 34 1.53 29.90 4.66
N LEU A 35 1.35 29.07 5.71
CA LEU A 35 0.33 29.28 6.74
C LEU A 35 0.68 30.45 7.67
N THR A 36 1.88 30.42 8.24
CA THR A 36 2.33 31.44 9.20
C THR A 36 2.58 32.80 8.55
N GLY A 37 2.96 32.84 7.27
CA GLY A 37 3.11 34.07 6.49
C GLY A 37 1.82 34.83 6.22
N ARG A 38 0.66 34.30 6.64
CA ARG A 38 -0.61 35.05 6.67
C ARG A 38 -0.75 35.93 7.92
N ALA A 39 0.11 35.76 8.93
CA ALA A 39 0.15 36.58 10.12
C ALA A 39 0.82 37.93 9.83
N GLY A 40 0.20 39.02 10.29
CA GLY A 40 0.63 40.40 10.05
C GLY A 40 -0.01 40.99 8.79
N ARG A 41 -0.83 42.04 8.98
CA ARG A 41 -1.44 42.79 7.88
C ARG A 41 -0.54 43.95 7.49
N ARG A 42 -0.14 43.99 6.21
CA ARG A 42 0.75 45.02 5.65
C ARG A 42 0.17 46.42 5.88
N GLY A 43 0.96 47.29 6.49
CA GLY A 43 0.59 48.69 6.77
C GLY A 43 -0.34 48.90 7.96
N ILE A 44 -0.70 47.84 8.70
CA ILE A 44 -1.55 47.92 9.90
C ILE A 44 -0.82 47.33 11.11
N ASP A 45 -0.29 46.11 10.98
CA ASP A 45 0.39 45.42 12.07
C ASP A 45 1.91 45.62 11.96
N VAL A 46 2.55 45.96 13.07
CA VAL A 46 4.03 46.05 13.17
C VAL A 46 4.67 44.65 13.17
N GLU A 47 3.97 43.68 13.76
CA GLU A 47 4.39 42.30 13.88
C GLU A 47 3.22 41.35 13.61
N GLY A 48 3.51 40.19 13.03
CA GLY A 48 2.55 39.09 12.88
C GLY A 48 2.83 38.00 13.91
N HIS A 49 1.77 37.46 14.52
CA HIS A 49 1.92 36.37 15.50
C HIS A 49 1.50 35.02 14.90
N ALA A 50 2.39 34.04 14.94
CA ALA A 50 2.08 32.65 14.61
C ALA A 50 2.19 31.81 15.88
N VAL A 51 1.11 31.12 16.25
CA VAL A 51 1.01 30.33 17.47
C VAL A 51 0.75 28.88 17.11
N VAL A 52 1.56 27.96 17.61
CA VAL A 52 1.32 26.51 17.49
C VAL A 52 0.74 26.03 18.82
N LEU A 53 -0.44 25.41 18.78
CA LEU A 53 -1.02 24.81 19.98
C LEU A 53 -0.19 23.60 20.39
N TRP A 54 0.22 23.58 21.66
CA TRP A 54 0.92 22.45 22.23
C TRP A 54 -0.05 21.30 22.51
N GLY A 55 0.37 20.08 22.18
CA GLY A 55 -0.32 18.84 22.53
C GLY A 55 0.69 17.71 22.74
N PRO A 56 0.28 16.55 23.28
CA PRO A 56 1.18 15.44 23.60
C PRO A 56 1.97 14.92 22.39
N ASP A 57 1.40 15.02 21.19
CA ASP A 57 1.99 14.55 19.93
C ASP A 57 2.89 15.60 19.24
N VAL A 58 3.06 16.78 19.84
CA VAL A 58 3.84 17.89 19.27
C VAL A 58 5.25 17.91 19.89
N ASP A 59 6.24 17.55 19.08
CA ASP A 59 7.66 17.70 19.44
C ASP A 59 8.15 19.14 19.19
N PRO A 60 8.59 19.89 20.22
CA PRO A 60 9.11 21.26 20.07
C PRO A 60 10.33 21.35 19.14
N THR A 61 11.20 20.32 19.12
CA THR A 61 12.39 20.29 18.26
C THR A 61 11.98 20.29 16.79
N ARG A 62 10.92 19.55 16.48
CA ARG A 62 10.34 19.51 15.14
C ARG A 62 9.76 20.86 14.72
N VAL A 63 9.04 21.53 15.62
CA VAL A 63 8.51 22.88 15.37
C VAL A 63 9.62 23.88 15.07
N ALA A 64 10.69 23.84 15.88
CA ALA A 64 11.87 24.67 15.63
C ALA A 64 12.48 24.40 14.25
N GLY A 65 12.58 23.13 13.84
CA GLY A 65 13.04 22.74 12.51
C GLY A 65 12.16 23.27 11.37
N LEU A 66 10.83 23.24 11.54
CA LEU A 66 9.89 23.84 10.56
C LEU A 66 10.11 25.35 10.43
N ALA A 67 10.27 26.06 11.56
CA ALA A 67 10.44 27.50 11.59
C ALA A 67 11.82 27.98 11.13
N SER A 68 12.87 27.18 11.32
CA SER A 68 14.25 27.56 10.98
C SER A 68 14.63 27.27 9.52
N THR A 69 13.89 26.39 8.84
CA THR A 69 14.18 26.02 7.44
C THR A 69 13.86 27.21 6.54
N ARG A 70 14.81 27.65 5.69
CA ARG A 70 14.62 28.79 4.77
C ARG A 70 14.53 28.41 3.31
N THR A 71 14.97 27.20 2.95
CA THR A 71 15.03 26.71 1.58
C THR A 71 14.20 25.43 1.46
N TYR A 72 13.26 25.44 0.52
CA TYR A 72 12.35 24.33 0.28
C TYR A 72 12.62 23.79 -1.13
N PRO A 73 13.14 22.56 -1.27
CA PRO A 73 13.36 22.00 -2.60
C PRO A 73 12.01 21.77 -3.27
N LEU A 74 11.78 22.44 -4.40
CA LEU A 74 10.63 22.16 -5.26
C LEU A 74 10.78 20.73 -5.77
N ARG A 75 9.85 19.82 -5.46
CA ARG A 75 9.87 18.46 -6.00
C ARG A 75 8.90 18.38 -7.17
N SER A 76 9.35 17.85 -8.30
CA SER A 76 8.46 17.58 -9.42
C SER A 76 7.47 16.46 -9.05
N SER A 77 6.18 16.69 -9.24
CA SER A 77 5.12 15.69 -9.14
C SER A 77 4.74 15.11 -10.51
N PHE A 78 5.50 15.45 -11.55
CA PHE A 78 5.20 15.06 -12.92
C PHE A 78 5.24 13.54 -13.10
N ARG A 79 4.16 13.00 -13.68
CA ARG A 79 4.03 11.61 -14.09
C ARG A 79 3.38 11.57 -15.48
N PRO A 80 3.85 10.71 -16.39
CA PRO A 80 3.22 10.56 -17.69
C PRO A 80 1.83 9.92 -17.55
N SER A 81 0.80 10.54 -18.13
CA SER A 81 -0.54 9.95 -18.29
C SER A 81 -0.73 9.38 -19.69
N TYR A 82 -1.78 8.58 -19.88
CA TYR A 82 -2.12 7.99 -21.18
C TYR A 82 -2.50 9.05 -22.22
N ASN A 83 -3.36 10.01 -21.86
CA ASN A 83 -3.70 11.16 -22.70
C ASN A 83 -2.46 11.94 -23.14
N MET A 84 -1.55 12.20 -22.18
CA MET A 84 -0.33 12.94 -22.46
C MET A 84 0.56 12.15 -23.42
N ALA A 85 0.73 10.84 -23.21
CA ALA A 85 1.54 10.00 -24.07
C ALA A 85 1.03 10.02 -25.51
N VAL A 86 -0.29 9.86 -25.72
CA VAL A 86 -0.88 9.94 -27.06
C VAL A 86 -0.70 11.33 -27.68
N ASN A 87 -0.93 12.41 -26.91
CA ASN A 87 -0.73 13.77 -27.43
C ASN A 87 0.72 14.04 -27.83
N LEU A 88 1.70 13.58 -27.04
CA LEU A 88 3.12 13.73 -27.36
C LEU A 88 3.51 12.92 -28.59
N VAL A 89 3.09 11.65 -28.68
CA VAL A 89 3.33 10.80 -29.86
C VAL A 89 2.70 11.42 -31.10
N SER A 90 1.46 11.90 -31.01
CA SER A 90 0.75 12.52 -32.13
C SER A 90 1.43 13.80 -32.65
N GLN A 91 2.11 14.56 -31.79
CA GLN A 91 2.73 15.84 -32.15
C GLN A 91 4.20 15.72 -32.55
N LEU A 92 4.96 14.88 -31.82
CA LEU A 92 6.42 14.81 -31.91
C LEU A 92 6.93 13.46 -32.44
N GLY A 93 6.11 12.41 -32.41
CA GLY A 93 6.53 11.03 -32.62
C GLY A 93 7.13 10.40 -31.36
N ARG A 94 7.14 9.06 -31.30
CA ARG A 94 7.52 8.31 -30.08
C ARG A 94 8.94 8.60 -29.58
N ALA A 95 9.92 8.64 -30.47
CA ALA A 95 11.32 8.88 -30.09
C ALA A 95 11.56 10.29 -29.52
N ALA A 96 11.08 11.34 -30.21
CA ALA A 96 11.24 12.71 -29.73
C ALA A 96 10.41 13.01 -28.47
N ALA A 97 9.23 12.38 -28.33
CA ALA A 97 8.43 12.45 -27.11
C ALA A 97 9.18 11.87 -25.90
N ARG A 98 9.86 10.73 -26.09
CA ARG A 98 10.72 10.12 -25.06
C ARG A 98 11.85 11.06 -24.66
N ASP A 99 12.59 11.60 -25.62
CA ASP A 99 13.72 12.51 -25.36
C ASP A 99 13.26 13.76 -24.59
N LEU A 100 12.09 14.31 -24.93
CA LEU A 100 11.50 15.43 -24.22
C LEU A 100 11.23 15.08 -22.74
N LEU A 101 10.69 13.89 -22.44
CA LEU A 101 10.41 13.46 -21.07
C LEU A 101 11.70 13.19 -20.28
N GLU A 102 12.74 12.69 -20.93
CA GLU A 102 14.07 12.52 -20.33
C GLU A 102 14.74 13.88 -20.04
N SER A 103 14.38 14.95 -20.75
CA SER A 103 14.82 16.32 -20.42
C SER A 103 14.00 17.02 -19.32
N SER A 104 12.98 16.36 -18.76
CA SER A 104 12.05 16.98 -17.79
C SER A 104 12.70 17.29 -16.44
N PHE A 105 12.13 18.27 -15.72
CA PHE A 105 12.60 18.64 -14.37
C PHE A 105 12.56 17.46 -13.39
N ALA A 106 11.59 16.55 -13.53
CA ALA A 106 11.53 15.34 -12.71
C ALA A 106 12.75 14.42 -12.95
N GLN A 107 13.14 14.22 -14.22
CA GLN A 107 14.34 13.45 -14.57
C GLN A 107 15.62 14.13 -14.07
N PHE A 108 15.74 15.45 -14.26
CA PHE A 108 16.87 16.23 -13.75
C PHE A 108 17.07 16.07 -12.23
N GLN A 109 15.99 16.03 -11.45
CA GLN A 109 16.06 15.81 -10.00
C GLN A 109 16.46 14.38 -9.63
N ALA A 110 15.95 13.39 -10.35
CA ALA A 110 16.35 12.00 -10.18
C ALA A 110 17.88 11.86 -10.39
N ASP A 111 18.39 12.44 -11.48
CA ASP A 111 19.81 12.37 -11.86
C ASP A 111 20.73 13.10 -10.86
N ARG A 112 20.33 14.30 -10.42
CA ARG A 112 21.09 15.04 -9.39
C ARG A 112 21.13 14.29 -8.05
N GLY A 113 20.05 13.59 -7.71
CA GLY A 113 19.97 12.72 -6.53
C GLY A 113 20.87 11.49 -6.61
N VAL A 114 21.27 11.06 -7.81
CA VAL A 114 22.14 9.90 -8.05
C VAL A 114 23.61 10.25 -7.86
N ALA A 115 24.07 11.44 -8.28
CA ALA A 115 25.46 11.84 -8.18
C ALA A 115 26.03 11.76 -6.74
N GLY A 116 25.23 12.15 -5.75
CA GLY A 116 25.59 12.01 -4.33
C GLY A 116 25.71 10.55 -3.88
N LEU A 117 24.79 9.69 -4.33
CA LEU A 117 24.81 8.26 -4.04
C LEU A 117 26.00 7.57 -4.70
N VAL A 118 26.33 7.91 -5.96
CA VAL A 118 27.51 7.39 -6.67
C VAL A 118 28.80 7.78 -5.94
N LYS A 119 28.92 9.03 -5.47
CA LYS A 119 30.07 9.46 -4.67
C LYS A 119 30.17 8.69 -3.36
N GLN A 120 29.04 8.39 -2.71
CA GLN A 120 29.01 7.58 -1.49
C GLN A 120 29.41 6.13 -1.75
N ILE A 121 28.92 5.52 -2.84
CA ILE A 121 29.30 4.17 -3.27
C ILE A 121 30.81 4.10 -3.48
N LYS A 122 31.41 5.04 -4.23
CA LYS A 122 32.87 5.06 -4.46
C LYS A 122 33.68 5.13 -3.16
N ARG A 123 33.21 5.90 -2.16
CA ARG A 123 33.86 5.99 -0.84
C ARG A 123 33.76 4.66 -0.08
N HIS A 124 32.57 4.05 -0.10
CA HIS A 124 32.34 2.76 0.55
C HIS A 124 33.12 1.64 -0.12
N GLU A 125 33.23 1.64 -1.45
CA GLU A 125 34.06 0.70 -2.23
C GLU A 125 35.55 0.81 -1.87
N ALA A 126 36.08 2.03 -1.70
CA ALA A 126 37.44 2.21 -1.22
C ALA A 126 37.64 1.63 0.20
N THR A 127 36.67 1.84 1.09
CA THR A 127 36.71 1.29 2.46
C THR A 127 36.56 -0.25 2.46
N LEU A 128 35.76 -0.81 1.55
CA LEU A 128 35.64 -2.27 1.36
C LEU A 128 36.99 -2.87 0.96
N ALA A 129 37.71 -2.23 0.03
CA ALA A 129 39.04 -2.67 -0.37
C ALA A 129 40.04 -2.63 0.80
N GLU A 130 39.96 -1.63 1.68
CA GLU A 130 40.76 -1.58 2.91
C GLU A 130 40.41 -2.75 3.85
N TYR A 131 39.12 -3.04 4.07
CA TYR A 131 38.70 -4.17 4.91
C TYR A 131 39.10 -5.51 4.32
N GLU A 132 39.05 -5.64 2.99
CA GLU A 132 39.51 -6.83 2.27
C GLU A 132 41.00 -7.09 2.50
N GLN A 133 41.83 -6.05 2.46
CA GLN A 133 43.26 -6.16 2.80
C GLN A 133 43.47 -6.60 4.25
N GLN A 134 42.71 -6.07 5.19
CA GLN A 134 42.83 -6.38 6.62
C GLN A 134 42.32 -7.78 7.00
N MET A 135 41.46 -8.39 6.19
CA MET A 135 41.00 -9.77 6.39
C MET A 135 41.83 -10.81 5.64
N ARG A 136 42.87 -10.41 4.88
CA ARG A 136 43.72 -11.36 4.16
C ARG A 136 44.40 -12.32 5.13
N CYS A 137 44.14 -13.60 4.94
CA CYS A 137 44.76 -14.66 5.70
C CYS A 137 45.90 -15.28 4.89
N GLN A 138 47.04 -15.53 5.52
CA GLN A 138 48.16 -16.23 4.88
C GLN A 138 47.83 -17.69 4.53
N ALA A 139 46.84 -18.29 5.22
CA ALA A 139 46.42 -19.67 5.00
C ALA A 139 45.50 -19.85 3.77
N GLY A 140 44.86 -18.79 3.27
CA GLY A 140 43.91 -18.88 2.16
C GLY A 140 42.92 -17.72 2.09
N ASP A 141 41.89 -17.86 1.27
CA ASP A 141 40.85 -16.83 1.10
C ASP A 141 39.91 -16.76 2.32
N PHE A 142 40.09 -15.73 3.14
CA PHE A 142 39.24 -15.54 4.31
C PHE A 142 37.81 -15.07 3.94
N ALA A 143 37.61 -14.46 2.78
CA ALA A 143 36.29 -14.02 2.33
C ALA A 143 35.39 -15.24 2.05
N GLU A 144 35.93 -16.27 1.40
CA GLU A 144 35.27 -17.55 1.21
C GLU A 144 34.92 -18.21 2.55
N TYR A 145 35.89 -18.28 3.48
CA TYR A 145 35.66 -18.80 4.83
C TYR A 145 34.54 -18.04 5.58
N ALA A 146 34.54 -16.71 5.52
CA ALA A 146 33.53 -15.89 6.14
C ALA A 146 32.15 -16.02 5.49
N ALA A 147 32.09 -16.26 4.18
CA ALA A 147 30.85 -16.57 3.47
C ALA A 147 30.25 -17.92 3.93
N LEU A 148 31.08 -18.96 4.04
CA LEU A 148 30.66 -20.26 4.57
C LEU A 148 30.16 -20.14 6.03
N ARG A 149 30.83 -19.34 6.87
CA ARG A 149 30.43 -19.11 8.27
C ARG A 149 29.08 -18.41 8.37
N ARG A 150 28.83 -17.42 7.49
CA ARG A 150 27.54 -16.72 7.40
C ARG A 150 26.44 -17.65 6.91
N ALA A 151 26.67 -18.38 5.82
CA ALA A 151 25.71 -19.33 5.26
C ALA A 151 25.28 -20.39 6.30
N LEU A 152 26.24 -20.92 7.08
CA LEU A 152 25.92 -21.84 8.18
C LEU A 152 25.05 -21.17 9.25
N GLY A 153 25.43 -19.96 9.70
CA GLY A 153 24.66 -19.21 10.69
C GLY A 153 23.23 -18.89 10.22
N ASP A 154 23.07 -18.48 8.96
CA ASP A 154 21.78 -18.19 8.36
C ASP A 154 20.92 -19.45 8.24
N ARG A 155 21.50 -20.59 7.85
CA ARG A 155 20.80 -21.89 7.78
C ARG A 155 20.37 -22.38 9.16
N GLU A 156 21.25 -22.30 10.16
CA GLU A 156 20.93 -22.67 11.55
C GLU A 156 19.83 -21.77 12.13
N ALA A 157 19.88 -20.46 11.86
CA ALA A 157 18.83 -19.53 12.25
C ALA A 157 17.49 -19.80 11.53
N ALA A 158 17.53 -20.19 10.25
CA ALA A 158 16.34 -20.61 9.50
C ALA A 158 15.74 -21.89 10.11
N LEU A 159 16.53 -22.93 10.32
CA LEU A 159 16.11 -24.20 10.96
C LEU A 159 15.54 -23.98 12.35
N SER A 160 16.13 -23.08 13.15
CA SER A 160 15.62 -22.73 14.47
C SER A 160 14.24 -22.06 14.38
N ARG A 161 14.03 -21.17 13.40
CA ARG A 161 12.74 -20.50 13.17
C ARG A 161 11.69 -21.47 12.65
N GLU A 162 12.05 -22.34 11.71
CA GLU A 162 11.20 -23.40 11.18
C GLU A 162 10.77 -24.37 12.29
N GLY A 163 11.72 -24.81 13.11
CA GLY A 163 11.45 -25.67 14.27
C GLY A 163 10.56 -25.01 15.31
N ALA A 164 10.74 -23.71 15.57
CA ALA A 164 9.87 -22.95 16.47
C ALA A 164 8.45 -22.80 15.91
N ARG A 165 8.31 -22.53 14.60
CA ARG A 165 7.02 -22.41 13.91
C ARG A 165 6.29 -23.76 13.86
N ALA A 166 6.97 -24.83 13.48
CA ALA A 166 6.42 -26.18 13.45
C ALA A 166 5.94 -26.60 14.84
N ARG A 167 6.75 -26.35 15.88
CA ARG A 167 6.35 -26.64 17.27
C ARG A 167 5.14 -25.83 17.70
N ARG A 168 5.08 -24.53 17.38
CA ARG A 168 3.90 -23.69 17.66
C ARG A 168 2.66 -24.23 16.95
N GLY A 169 2.79 -24.66 15.69
CA GLY A 169 1.71 -25.30 14.94
C GLY A 169 1.24 -26.61 15.57
N THR A 170 2.15 -27.48 16.01
CA THR A 170 1.79 -28.74 16.69
C THR A 170 1.09 -28.48 18.04
N VAL A 171 1.55 -27.48 18.80
CA VAL A 171 0.89 -27.07 20.06
C VAL A 171 -0.52 -26.56 19.78
N ALA A 172 -0.68 -25.63 18.83
CA ALA A 172 -1.99 -25.10 18.44
C ALA A 172 -2.95 -26.23 18.05
N ALA A 173 -2.53 -27.12 17.14
CA ALA A 173 -3.35 -28.25 16.71
C ALA A 173 -3.73 -29.19 17.88
N SER A 174 -2.81 -29.43 18.82
CA SER A 174 -3.11 -30.26 20.00
C SER A 174 -4.10 -29.60 20.97
N LEU A 175 -4.04 -28.27 21.11
CA LEU A 175 -4.97 -27.50 21.92
C LEU A 175 -6.34 -27.40 21.25
N GLU A 176 -6.38 -27.29 19.92
CA GLU A 176 -7.62 -27.27 19.13
C GLU A 176 -8.39 -28.60 19.20
N ALA A 177 -7.68 -29.71 19.34
CA ALA A 177 -8.26 -31.04 19.47
C ALA A 177 -8.89 -31.31 20.84
N LEU A 178 -8.63 -30.47 21.86
CA LEU A 178 -9.12 -30.66 23.22
C LEU A 178 -10.65 -30.51 23.29
N ARG A 179 -11.26 -31.34 24.14
CA ARG A 179 -12.70 -31.31 24.40
C ARG A 179 -12.97 -31.07 25.89
N PRO A 180 -14.13 -30.49 26.25
CA PRO A 180 -14.56 -30.43 27.63
C PRO A 180 -14.52 -31.81 28.29
N GLY A 181 -13.85 -31.89 29.43
CA GLY A 181 -13.62 -33.11 30.20
C GLY A 181 -12.31 -33.84 29.92
N ASP A 182 -11.54 -33.45 28.91
CA ASP A 182 -10.21 -34.01 28.68
C ASP A 182 -9.27 -33.65 29.84
N VAL A 183 -8.47 -34.63 30.27
CA VAL A 183 -7.45 -34.46 31.31
C VAL A 183 -6.11 -34.29 30.64
N ILE A 184 -5.48 -33.14 30.87
CA ILE A 184 -4.20 -32.77 30.29
C ILE A 184 -3.17 -32.53 31.38
N ARG A 185 -1.89 -32.44 31.00
CA ARG A 185 -0.80 -32.07 31.90
C ARG A 185 -0.17 -30.75 31.48
N VAL A 186 -0.13 -29.81 32.43
CA VAL A 186 0.62 -28.56 32.27
C VAL A 186 2.07 -28.82 32.71
N PRO A 187 3.06 -28.73 31.81
CA PRO A 187 4.39 -29.26 32.05
C PRO A 187 5.27 -28.40 32.95
N SER A 188 5.04 -27.08 33.00
CA SER A 188 5.88 -26.15 33.78
C SER A 188 5.13 -24.88 34.18
N GLY A 189 5.67 -24.17 35.18
CA GLY A 189 5.12 -22.89 35.66
C GLY A 189 4.27 -23.00 36.92
N ARG A 190 3.65 -21.89 37.33
CA ARG A 190 2.84 -21.80 38.58
C ARG A 190 1.58 -22.68 38.56
N ARG A 191 1.17 -23.13 37.37
CA ARG A 191 -0.01 -23.97 37.13
C ARG A 191 0.37 -25.40 36.69
N ALA A 192 1.62 -25.80 36.89
CA ALA A 192 2.08 -27.14 36.55
C ALA A 192 1.29 -28.22 37.31
N GLY A 193 1.06 -29.35 36.64
CA GLY A 193 0.29 -30.47 37.18
C GLY A 193 -0.83 -30.94 36.25
N LEU A 194 -1.69 -31.83 36.76
CA LEU A 194 -2.86 -32.30 36.04
C LEU A 194 -3.95 -31.23 36.02
N ALA A 195 -4.63 -31.10 34.88
CA ALA A 195 -5.72 -30.17 34.71
C ALA A 195 -6.85 -30.79 33.86
N ILE A 196 -8.09 -30.43 34.17
CA ILE A 196 -9.29 -30.80 33.42
C ILE A 196 -9.63 -29.65 32.49
N VAL A 197 -9.83 -29.91 31.20
CA VAL A 197 -10.34 -28.92 30.25
C VAL A 197 -11.82 -28.69 30.51
N LEU A 198 -12.20 -27.46 30.83
CA LEU A 198 -13.59 -27.05 31.02
C LEU A 198 -14.19 -26.49 29.73
N ASP A 199 -13.40 -25.69 29.02
CA ASP A 199 -13.76 -25.07 27.75
C ASP A 199 -12.49 -24.99 26.88
N PRO A 200 -12.47 -25.52 25.66
CA PRO A 200 -11.30 -25.46 24.78
C PRO A 200 -10.97 -24.03 24.29
N GLY A 201 -11.91 -23.07 24.37
CA GLY A 201 -11.62 -21.65 24.10
C GLY A 201 -11.19 -21.36 22.67
N LEU A 202 -11.93 -21.89 21.69
CA LEU A 202 -11.67 -21.74 20.25
C LEU A 202 -12.32 -20.46 19.70
N HIS A 203 -11.54 -19.64 19.00
CA HIS A 203 -12.03 -18.49 18.24
C HIS A 203 -11.50 -18.52 16.80
N PRO A 204 -12.30 -18.17 15.76
CA PRO A 204 -11.91 -18.30 14.35
C PRO A 204 -10.69 -17.48 13.90
N ARG A 205 -10.20 -16.54 14.72
CA ARG A 205 -9.11 -15.62 14.38
C ARG A 205 -8.00 -15.53 15.44
N ASP A 206 -8.14 -16.23 16.57
CA ASP A 206 -7.24 -16.10 17.71
C ASP A 206 -6.57 -17.45 18.06
N ASP A 207 -5.41 -17.39 18.72
CA ASP A 207 -4.75 -18.58 19.26
C ASP A 207 -5.67 -19.30 20.30
N PRO A 208 -5.64 -20.63 20.42
CA PRO A 208 -6.51 -21.36 21.34
C PRO A 208 -6.18 -21.09 22.81
N HIS A 209 -7.21 -20.76 23.60
CA HIS A 209 -7.08 -20.38 25.01
C HIS A 209 -7.95 -21.26 25.93
N PRO A 210 -7.55 -22.51 26.20
CA PRO A 210 -8.37 -23.42 26.99
C PRO A 210 -8.52 -22.93 28.43
N THR A 211 -9.76 -22.96 28.92
CA THR A 211 -10.08 -22.79 30.33
C THR A 211 -9.97 -24.14 31.03
N VAL A 212 -9.10 -24.23 32.03
CA VAL A 212 -8.81 -25.49 32.73
C VAL A 212 -9.01 -25.38 34.24
N LEU A 213 -9.26 -26.51 34.90
CA LEU A 213 -9.27 -26.69 36.35
C LEU A 213 -8.09 -27.56 36.77
N THR A 214 -7.11 -27.01 37.49
CA THR A 214 -5.94 -27.74 37.98
C THR A 214 -6.26 -28.55 39.23
N GLU A 215 -5.41 -29.52 39.56
CA GLU A 215 -5.50 -30.29 40.81
C GLU A 215 -5.43 -29.41 42.08
N SER A 216 -4.77 -28.25 42.00
CA SER A 216 -4.72 -27.23 43.05
C SER A 216 -6.03 -26.41 43.17
N ARG A 217 -7.11 -26.82 42.51
CA ARG A 217 -8.43 -26.16 42.46
C ARG A 217 -8.43 -24.76 41.84
N TRP A 218 -7.39 -24.42 41.07
CA TRP A 218 -7.36 -23.18 40.31
C TRP A 218 -8.08 -23.38 38.97
N ALA A 219 -9.02 -22.49 38.67
CA ALA A 219 -9.71 -22.45 37.38
C ALA A 219 -9.33 -21.16 36.63
N GLY A 220 -8.95 -21.28 35.37
CA GLY A 220 -8.60 -20.13 34.54
C GLY A 220 -8.15 -20.50 33.14
N ARG A 221 -7.93 -19.49 32.31
CA ARG A 221 -7.46 -19.66 30.93
C ARG A 221 -5.95 -19.86 30.90
N LEU A 222 -5.51 -20.78 30.06
CA LEU A 222 -4.10 -20.96 29.69
C LEU A 222 -3.86 -20.45 28.27
N SER A 223 -2.61 -20.15 27.97
CA SER A 223 -2.14 -19.70 26.67
C SER A 223 -1.17 -20.70 26.06
N MET A 224 -0.87 -20.55 24.78
CA MET A 224 0.17 -21.37 24.12
C MET A 224 1.56 -21.25 24.78
N LEU A 225 1.84 -20.16 25.52
CA LEU A 225 3.11 -19.99 26.25
C LEU A 225 3.24 -20.95 27.43
N ASP A 226 2.13 -21.47 27.94
CA ASP A 226 2.11 -22.44 29.04
C ASP A 226 2.46 -23.87 28.58
N PHE A 227 2.56 -24.10 27.26
CA PHE A 227 2.77 -25.39 26.63
C PHE A 227 4.00 -25.38 25.69
N PRO A 228 5.21 -25.71 26.19
CA PRO A 228 6.43 -25.79 25.38
C PRO A 228 6.45 -26.98 24.40
N VAL A 229 5.52 -27.93 24.52
CA VAL A 229 5.35 -29.11 23.66
C VAL A 229 3.86 -29.40 23.48
N ALA A 230 3.52 -30.20 22.47
CA ALA A 230 2.14 -30.63 22.22
C ALA A 230 1.51 -31.27 23.46
N VAL A 231 0.21 -31.04 23.62
CA VAL A 231 -0.55 -31.51 24.79
C VAL A 231 -1.11 -32.91 24.52
N ASP A 232 -0.78 -33.85 25.40
CA ASP A 232 -1.34 -35.20 25.38
C ASP A 232 -2.59 -35.27 26.27
N VAL A 233 -3.66 -35.89 25.76
CA VAL A 233 -4.85 -36.22 26.56
C VAL A 233 -4.60 -37.51 27.33
N LEU A 234 -4.48 -37.39 28.65
CA LEU A 234 -4.17 -38.50 29.56
C LEU A 234 -5.40 -39.31 29.97
N GLY A 235 -6.59 -38.73 29.86
CA GLY A 235 -7.85 -39.36 30.22
C GLY A 235 -9.03 -38.41 30.01
N ARG A 236 -10.22 -38.84 30.41
CA ARG A 236 -11.44 -38.00 30.32
C ARG A 236 -12.29 -38.16 31.57
N ILE A 237 -12.83 -37.04 32.06
CA ILE A 237 -13.77 -36.95 33.17
C ILE A 237 -15.09 -36.40 32.63
N ARG A 238 -16.20 -36.91 33.16
CA ARG A 238 -17.53 -36.37 32.83
C ARG A 238 -17.71 -35.01 33.50
N VAL A 239 -17.70 -33.95 32.69
CA VAL A 239 -18.00 -32.57 33.12
C VAL A 239 -19.47 -32.25 32.81
N PRO A 240 -20.30 -31.88 33.81
CA PRO A 240 -21.67 -31.42 33.57
C PRO A 240 -21.74 -30.24 32.60
N LYS A 241 -22.82 -30.12 31.83
CA LYS A 241 -22.97 -29.08 30.79
C LYS A 241 -22.95 -27.64 31.33
N ASN A 242 -23.32 -27.43 32.60
CA ASN A 242 -23.43 -26.11 33.24
C ASN A 242 -22.48 -25.97 34.44
N VAL A 243 -21.26 -26.53 34.38
CA VAL A 243 -20.30 -26.40 35.49
C VAL A 243 -19.97 -24.94 35.76
N ASN A 244 -20.25 -24.51 36.99
CA ASN A 244 -19.84 -23.22 37.49
C ASN A 244 -18.45 -23.35 38.13
N HIS A 245 -17.41 -23.10 37.35
CA HIS A 245 -16.02 -23.12 37.81
C HIS A 245 -15.69 -22.06 38.87
N ARG A 246 -16.63 -21.15 39.22
CA ARG A 246 -16.51 -20.23 40.37
C ARG A 246 -17.06 -20.84 41.67
N SER A 247 -17.86 -21.91 41.62
CA SER A 247 -18.33 -22.63 42.81
C SER A 247 -17.20 -23.44 43.45
N PRO A 248 -16.91 -23.30 44.77
CA PRO A 248 -15.90 -24.11 45.45
C PRO A 248 -16.26 -25.59 45.53
N GLN A 249 -17.55 -25.92 45.68
CA GLN A 249 -18.03 -27.30 45.81
C GLN A 249 -17.82 -28.09 44.52
N GLU A 250 -18.28 -27.55 43.38
CA GLU A 250 -18.14 -28.20 42.07
C GLU A 250 -16.68 -28.38 41.66
N ARG A 251 -15.81 -27.42 42.01
CA ARG A 251 -14.36 -27.55 41.82
C ARG A 251 -13.78 -28.70 42.63
N SER A 252 -14.24 -28.89 43.87
CA SER A 252 -13.76 -29.98 44.72
C SER A 252 -14.22 -31.35 44.20
N ASP A 253 -15.46 -31.46 43.71
CA ASP A 253 -16.01 -32.72 43.18
C ASP A 253 -15.28 -33.19 41.90
N LEU A 254 -14.97 -32.25 41.00
CA LEU A 254 -14.20 -32.53 39.78
C LEU A 254 -12.74 -32.88 40.09
N VAL A 255 -12.10 -32.21 41.05
CA VAL A 255 -10.71 -32.54 41.47
C VAL A 255 -10.66 -33.89 42.19
N SER A 256 -11.66 -34.25 43.00
CA SER A 256 -11.75 -35.60 43.58
C SER A 256 -11.85 -36.67 42.50
N SER A 257 -12.63 -36.41 41.44
CA SER A 257 -12.73 -37.30 40.27
C SER A 257 -11.41 -37.40 39.50
N LEU A 258 -10.65 -36.30 39.40
CA LEU A 258 -9.31 -36.28 38.81
C LEU A 258 -8.31 -37.12 39.58
N ARG A 259 -8.34 -37.06 40.93
CA ARG A 259 -7.45 -37.86 41.78
C ARG A 259 -7.78 -39.35 41.77
N ALA A 260 -9.03 -39.71 41.47
CA ALA A 260 -9.43 -41.11 41.31
C ALA A 260 -8.86 -41.75 40.03
N LEU A 261 -8.53 -40.95 39.00
CA LEU A 261 -7.82 -41.41 37.81
C LEU A 261 -6.35 -41.65 38.14
N LYS A 262 -5.96 -42.92 38.30
CA LYS A 262 -4.56 -43.34 38.46
C LYS A 262 -3.80 -43.14 37.14
N LEU A 263 -3.38 -41.91 36.87
CA LEU A 263 -2.66 -41.55 35.64
C LEU A 263 -1.14 -41.72 35.78
N PRO A 264 -0.42 -42.02 34.68
CA PRO A 264 1.03 -42.18 34.69
C PRO A 264 1.75 -40.91 35.17
N GLU A 265 2.85 -41.10 35.91
CA GLU A 265 3.76 -40.01 36.28
C GLU A 265 4.42 -39.39 35.03
N ALA A 266 4.78 -38.11 35.12
CA ALA A 266 5.31 -37.37 33.99
C ALA A 266 6.63 -37.97 33.48
N PRO A 267 6.78 -38.20 32.16
CA PRO A 267 8.06 -38.59 31.59
C PRO A 267 9.09 -37.45 31.78
N ARG A 268 10.29 -37.79 32.25
CA ARG A 268 11.39 -36.83 32.41
C ARG A 268 11.90 -36.38 31.03
N GLY A 269 11.48 -35.19 30.61
CA GLY A 269 12.11 -34.29 29.63
C GLY A 269 12.63 -34.92 28.33
N ARG A 270 11.79 -34.96 27.27
CA ARG A 270 12.26 -35.28 25.91
C ARG A 270 12.96 -34.07 25.28
N ARG A 271 14.29 -34.14 25.18
CA ARG A 271 15.16 -33.25 24.37
C ARG A 271 14.92 -33.49 22.87
N GLY A 272 13.78 -33.03 22.34
CA GLY A 272 13.46 -33.17 20.90
C GLY A 272 14.02 -32.04 20.02
N ALA A 273 14.32 -30.87 20.61
CA ALA A 273 14.68 -29.67 19.88
C ALA A 273 16.02 -29.73 19.14
N THR A 274 16.97 -30.52 19.64
CA THR A 274 18.35 -30.57 19.14
C THR A 274 18.57 -31.51 17.96
N LYS A 275 17.60 -32.39 17.64
CA LYS A 275 17.78 -33.40 16.59
C LYS A 275 17.65 -32.82 15.17
N ALA A 276 16.67 -31.95 14.95
CA ALA A 276 16.44 -31.31 13.63
C ALA A 276 17.59 -30.38 13.19
N LEU A 277 18.36 -29.81 14.12
CA LEU A 277 19.55 -28.99 13.84
C LEU A 277 20.81 -29.81 13.49
N HIS A 278 20.79 -31.12 13.78
CA HIS A 278 21.92 -32.01 13.52
C HIS A 278 21.75 -32.83 12.24
N ASP A 279 20.52 -33.07 11.81
CA ASP A 279 20.20 -33.92 10.66
C ASP A 279 19.99 -33.15 9.35
N ASP A 280 20.22 -31.82 9.31
CA ASP A 280 20.12 -31.03 8.07
C ASP A 280 21.36 -31.20 7.18
N ASP A 281 21.17 -31.79 6.00
CA ASP A 281 22.25 -32.11 5.06
C ASP A 281 23.06 -30.88 4.63
N GLU A 282 22.41 -29.73 4.43
CA GLU A 282 23.08 -28.49 4.01
C GLU A 282 23.91 -27.89 5.16
N ALA A 283 23.37 -27.85 6.39
CA ALA A 283 24.14 -27.45 7.56
C ALA A 283 25.35 -28.38 7.82
N LEU A 284 25.20 -29.69 7.60
CA LEU A 284 26.31 -30.65 7.69
C LEU A 284 27.37 -30.41 6.62
N ARG A 285 26.95 -30.19 5.37
CA ARG A 285 27.83 -29.83 4.25
C ARG A 285 28.61 -28.55 4.54
N LEU A 286 27.93 -27.49 5.00
CA LEU A 286 28.56 -26.21 5.36
C LEU A 286 29.54 -26.35 6.53
N ARG A 287 29.22 -27.15 7.56
CA ARG A 287 30.15 -27.46 8.66
C ARG A 287 31.39 -28.21 8.16
N SER A 288 31.22 -29.17 7.25
CA SER A 288 32.34 -29.91 6.66
C SER A 288 33.23 -28.99 5.82
N ALA A 289 32.64 -28.17 4.96
CA ALA A 289 33.35 -27.19 4.15
C ALA A 289 34.14 -26.19 5.02
N LEU A 290 33.53 -25.70 6.10
CA LEU A 290 34.21 -24.82 7.06
C LEU A 290 35.43 -25.47 7.71
N ARG A 291 35.35 -26.74 8.13
CA ARG A 291 36.47 -27.44 8.76
C ARG A 291 37.59 -27.75 7.78
N ALA A 292 37.24 -28.06 6.53
CA ALA A 292 38.20 -28.35 5.46
C ALA A 292 38.92 -27.08 4.96
N HIS A 293 38.34 -25.90 5.17
CA HIS A 293 38.90 -24.66 4.68
C HIS A 293 40.24 -24.31 5.39
N PRO A 294 41.30 -23.93 4.66
CA PRO A 294 42.63 -23.64 5.23
C PRO A 294 42.61 -22.59 6.37
N CYS A 295 41.80 -21.54 6.21
CA CYS A 295 41.63 -20.49 7.23
C CYS A 295 40.97 -20.96 8.55
N HIS A 296 40.42 -22.17 8.62
CA HIS A 296 39.77 -22.67 9.85
C HIS A 296 40.74 -22.76 11.04
N HIS A 297 42.00 -23.06 10.74
CA HIS A 297 43.08 -23.27 11.70
C HIS A 297 44.00 -22.04 11.86
N CYS A 298 43.64 -20.90 11.28
CA CYS A 298 44.41 -19.66 11.42
C CYS A 298 44.39 -19.16 12.87
N ALA A 299 45.55 -18.75 13.41
CA ALA A 299 45.67 -18.20 14.76
C ALA A 299 44.89 -16.89 14.94
N ASP A 300 44.92 -16.02 13.93
CA ASP A 300 44.24 -14.71 13.94
C ASP A 300 42.83 -14.74 13.35
N ARG A 301 42.21 -15.93 13.27
CA ARG A 301 40.91 -16.15 12.62
C ARG A 301 39.81 -15.20 13.11
N GLU A 302 39.72 -14.93 14.41
CA GLU A 302 38.68 -14.03 14.94
C GLU A 302 38.98 -12.56 14.64
N GLN A 303 40.23 -12.17 14.38
CA GLN A 303 40.55 -10.82 13.90
C GLN A 303 40.10 -10.66 12.44
N HIS A 304 40.45 -11.61 11.56
CA HIS A 304 39.97 -11.62 10.19
C HIS A 304 38.43 -11.69 10.13
N ALA A 305 37.78 -12.45 11.02
CA ALA A 305 36.33 -12.55 11.11
C ALA A 305 35.65 -11.21 11.42
N ARG A 306 36.21 -10.41 12.34
CA ARG A 306 35.69 -9.07 12.65
C ARG A 306 35.78 -8.13 11.44
N TRP A 307 36.86 -8.20 10.67
CA TRP A 307 37.00 -7.43 9.43
C TRP A 307 36.04 -7.90 8.35
N ALA A 308 35.87 -9.22 8.18
CA ALA A 308 34.91 -9.80 7.25
C ALA A 308 33.45 -9.45 7.61
N GLU A 309 33.09 -9.36 8.89
CA GLU A 309 31.78 -8.91 9.33
C GLU A 309 31.52 -7.43 9.00
N ARG A 310 32.51 -6.56 9.24
CA ARG A 310 32.46 -5.14 8.84
C ARG A 310 32.34 -4.99 7.33
N HIS A 311 33.11 -5.76 6.57
CA HIS A 311 33.03 -5.83 5.11
C HIS A 311 31.63 -6.23 4.66
N ALA A 312 31.08 -7.33 5.19
CA ALA A 312 29.73 -7.79 4.84
C ALA A 312 28.62 -6.79 5.23
N ARG A 313 28.79 -6.03 6.32
CA ARG A 313 27.85 -4.95 6.67
C ARG A 313 27.92 -3.80 5.66
N LEU A 314 29.12 -3.33 5.35
CA LEU A 314 29.32 -2.22 4.42
C LEU A 314 28.93 -2.60 2.98
N GLN A 315 29.16 -3.85 2.57
CA GLN A 315 28.74 -4.38 1.27
C GLN A 315 27.21 -4.31 1.14
N ARG A 316 26.46 -4.70 2.17
CA ARG A 316 24.99 -4.56 2.18
C ARG A 316 24.53 -3.10 2.06
N GLU A 317 25.26 -2.16 2.66
CA GLU A 317 25.00 -0.73 2.49
C GLU A 317 25.24 -0.29 1.03
N VAL A 318 26.34 -0.72 0.40
CA VAL A 318 26.64 -0.46 -1.02
C VAL A 318 25.56 -1.04 -1.93
N ASP A 319 25.17 -2.30 -1.72
CA ASP A 319 24.12 -2.96 -2.49
C ASP A 319 22.76 -2.26 -2.29
N GLY A 320 22.50 -1.75 -1.08
CA GLY A 320 21.35 -0.90 -0.79
C GLY A 320 21.39 0.43 -1.56
N LEU A 321 22.55 1.10 -1.61
CA LEU A 321 22.72 2.34 -2.37
C LEU A 321 22.59 2.11 -3.88
N ARG A 322 23.13 1.01 -4.42
CA ARG A 322 22.99 0.62 -5.83
C ARG A 322 21.53 0.38 -6.20
N ARG A 323 20.79 -0.42 -5.40
CA ARG A 323 19.34 -0.60 -5.58
C ARG A 323 18.55 0.70 -5.51
N ARG A 324 18.95 1.64 -4.65
CA ARG A 324 18.32 2.97 -4.57
C ARG A 324 18.61 3.83 -5.80
N ILE A 325 19.77 3.69 -6.42
CA ILE A 325 20.06 4.32 -7.71
C ILE A 325 19.16 3.68 -8.76
N GLU A 326 19.21 2.36 -8.93
CA GLU A 326 18.38 1.63 -9.91
C GLU A 326 16.88 1.97 -9.77
N GLY A 327 16.36 2.01 -8.54
CA GLY A 327 14.97 2.41 -8.27
C GLY A 327 14.66 3.88 -8.56
N ARG A 328 15.63 4.79 -8.46
CA ARG A 328 15.50 6.20 -8.87
C ARG A 328 15.71 6.40 -10.36
N THR A 329 16.36 5.45 -11.03
CA THR A 329 16.69 5.46 -12.46
C THR A 329 15.67 4.67 -13.29
N THR A 330 14.52 4.27 -12.73
CA THR A 330 13.36 3.97 -13.58
C THR A 330 12.93 5.29 -14.21
N SER A 331 13.51 5.57 -15.38
CA SER A 331 13.40 6.87 -16.04
C SER A 331 11.96 7.10 -16.45
N LEU A 332 11.56 8.36 -16.47
CA LEU A 332 10.29 8.77 -17.08
C LEU A 332 10.16 8.26 -18.52
N GLY A 333 11.29 8.13 -19.23
CA GLY A 333 11.37 7.47 -20.53
C GLY A 333 10.92 6.02 -20.51
N ARG A 334 11.38 5.21 -19.54
CA ARG A 334 10.94 3.80 -19.42
C ARG A 334 9.45 3.70 -19.11
N THR A 335 8.92 4.51 -18.20
CA THR A 335 7.47 4.54 -17.92
C THR A 335 6.69 4.94 -19.17
N PHE A 336 7.18 5.91 -19.93
CA PHE A 336 6.58 6.32 -21.20
C PHE A 336 6.60 5.20 -22.25
N ASP A 337 7.68 4.42 -22.35
CA ASP A 337 7.73 3.28 -23.27
C ASP A 337 6.70 2.21 -22.89
N LEU A 338 6.57 1.90 -21.59
CA LEU A 338 5.59 0.94 -21.09
C LEU A 338 4.16 1.41 -21.38
N ILE A 339 3.88 2.71 -21.19
CA ILE A 339 2.61 3.32 -21.56
C ILE A 339 2.37 3.19 -23.07
N CYS A 340 3.37 3.51 -23.91
CA CYS A 340 3.23 3.39 -25.35
C CYS A 340 2.98 1.94 -25.79
N ALA A 341 3.64 0.97 -25.16
CA ALA A 341 3.44 -0.45 -25.43
C ALA A 341 2.02 -0.91 -25.06
N LEU A 342 1.51 -0.51 -23.89
CA LEU A 342 0.13 -0.80 -23.49
C LEU A 342 -0.89 -0.15 -24.46
N LEU A 343 -0.66 1.11 -24.84
CA LEU A 343 -1.53 1.82 -25.78
C LEU A 343 -1.47 1.21 -27.20
N GLU A 344 -0.34 0.62 -27.59
CA GLU A 344 -0.21 -0.11 -28.85
C GLU A 344 -0.98 -1.43 -28.83
N ASP A 345 -0.84 -2.22 -27.76
CA ASP A 345 -1.58 -3.47 -27.57
C ASP A 345 -3.10 -3.26 -27.57
N ARG A 346 -3.55 -2.17 -26.93
CA ARG A 346 -4.97 -1.78 -26.88
C ARG A 346 -5.44 -0.98 -28.09
N GLY A 347 -4.59 -0.78 -29.10
CA GLY A 347 -4.98 -0.18 -30.39
C GLY A 347 -5.22 1.33 -30.39
N TYR A 348 -4.66 2.07 -29.42
CA TYR A 348 -4.62 3.55 -29.40
C TYR A 348 -3.42 4.12 -30.17
N LEU A 349 -2.33 3.36 -30.26
CA LEU A 349 -1.15 3.67 -31.05
C LEU A 349 -0.89 2.55 -32.06
N THR A 350 -0.26 2.87 -33.18
CA THR A 350 0.28 1.87 -34.11
C THR A 350 1.73 1.54 -33.74
N ALA A 351 2.21 0.40 -34.25
CA ALA A 351 3.59 -0.01 -34.05
C ALA A 351 4.58 1.05 -34.54
N ALA A 352 5.59 1.33 -33.72
CA ALA A 352 6.62 2.31 -34.04
C ALA A 352 7.29 1.92 -35.37
N ARG A 353 7.24 2.81 -36.37
CA ARG A 353 8.00 2.59 -37.60
C ARG A 353 9.49 2.76 -37.28
N PRO A 354 10.38 1.88 -37.79
CA PRO A 354 11.82 2.10 -37.65
C PRO A 354 12.16 3.45 -38.29
N ALA A 355 12.97 4.24 -37.59
CA ALA A 355 13.40 5.55 -38.03
C ALA A 355 14.04 5.44 -39.42
N SER A 356 13.29 5.77 -40.47
CA SER A 356 13.87 5.94 -41.80
C SER A 356 14.81 7.13 -41.71
N SER A 357 16.07 6.92 -42.08
CA SER A 357 17.11 7.94 -42.17
C SER A 357 16.63 9.16 -42.98
N GLY A 358 16.08 10.14 -42.27
CA GLY A 358 15.59 11.41 -42.81
C GLY A 358 16.17 12.54 -41.97
N ALA A 359 16.64 13.58 -42.65
CA ALA A 359 17.47 14.65 -42.09
C ALA A 359 16.93 15.27 -40.78
N PRO A 360 17.81 15.65 -39.84
CA PRO A 360 17.43 16.35 -38.62
C PRO A 360 16.99 17.77 -39.00
N GLY A 361 15.67 18.05 -38.94
CA GLY A 361 15.15 19.40 -39.19
C GLY A 361 13.68 19.51 -39.62
N GLY A 362 12.95 18.41 -39.82
CA GLY A 362 11.53 18.44 -40.19
C GLY A 362 10.59 18.34 -38.99
N SER A 363 9.77 19.37 -38.76
CA SER A 363 8.60 19.37 -37.87
C SER A 363 7.45 18.51 -38.43
N GLY A 364 7.73 17.23 -38.72
CA GLY A 364 6.75 16.28 -39.22
C GLY A 364 6.32 15.31 -38.13
N GLY A 365 5.41 15.72 -37.25
CA GLY A 365 4.73 14.77 -36.36
C GLY A 365 4.06 13.68 -37.20
N THR A 366 4.40 12.42 -36.95
CA THR A 366 3.77 11.27 -37.62
C THR A 366 2.39 11.04 -36.99
N ALA A 367 1.39 11.83 -37.40
CA ALA A 367 -0.02 11.57 -37.07
C ALA A 367 -0.47 10.13 -37.43
N ASP A 368 0.31 9.44 -38.26
CA ASP A 368 0.20 8.04 -38.66
C ASP A 368 0.43 7.04 -37.50
N GLU A 369 1.08 7.46 -36.41
CA GLU A 369 1.29 6.62 -35.22
C GLU A 369 0.08 6.60 -34.27
N THR A 370 -0.85 7.55 -34.38
CA THR A 370 -2.01 7.65 -33.50
C THR A 370 -3.26 7.14 -34.18
N THR A 371 -3.88 6.09 -33.63
CA THR A 371 -5.10 5.52 -34.22
C THR A 371 -6.30 6.43 -33.97
N PRO A 372 -7.45 6.20 -34.65
CA PRO A 372 -8.65 6.97 -34.35
C PRO A 372 -9.14 6.86 -32.89
N PRO A 373 -9.12 5.67 -32.23
CA PRO A 373 -9.28 5.58 -30.77
C PRO A 373 -8.24 6.41 -29.99
N GLY A 374 -6.97 6.42 -30.42
CA GLY A 374 -5.93 7.30 -29.86
C GLY A 374 -6.33 8.77 -29.88
N ARG A 375 -6.81 9.26 -31.02
CA ARG A 375 -7.27 10.66 -31.16
C ARG A 375 -8.47 10.98 -30.28
N GLN A 376 -9.33 10.01 -29.98
CA GLN A 376 -10.41 10.15 -29.02
C GLN A 376 -9.87 10.26 -27.59
N LEU A 377 -8.96 9.36 -27.18
CA LEU A 377 -8.28 9.40 -25.88
C LEU A 377 -7.55 10.73 -25.66
N ALA A 378 -6.92 11.29 -26.70
CA ALA A 378 -6.23 12.58 -26.64
C ALA A 378 -7.12 13.78 -26.25
N ARG A 379 -8.45 13.63 -26.28
CA ARG A 379 -9.45 14.66 -25.91
C ARG A 379 -10.05 14.46 -24.52
N ILE A 380 -9.65 13.42 -23.79
CA ILE A 380 -10.14 13.14 -22.44
C ILE A 380 -9.04 13.54 -21.45
N TRP A 381 -9.31 14.59 -20.66
CA TRP A 381 -8.44 15.09 -19.59
C TRP A 381 -9.02 14.67 -18.25
N SER A 382 -8.66 13.47 -17.81
CA SER A 382 -9.04 12.89 -16.52
C SER A 382 -7.89 12.00 -16.03
N GLU A 383 -7.83 11.73 -14.71
CA GLU A 383 -6.93 10.71 -14.17
C GLU A 383 -7.32 9.29 -14.61
N ALA A 384 -8.60 9.09 -14.94
CA ALA A 384 -9.14 7.84 -15.48
C ALA A 384 -9.33 7.89 -17.01
N ASP A 385 -8.50 8.66 -17.72
CA ASP A 385 -8.61 8.91 -19.16
C ASP A 385 -8.71 7.62 -20.01
N LEU A 386 -7.87 6.62 -19.74
CA LEU A 386 -7.88 5.35 -20.45
C LEU A 386 -9.12 4.52 -20.12
N VAL A 387 -9.55 4.45 -18.85
CA VAL A 387 -10.80 3.77 -18.47
C VAL A 387 -12.01 4.40 -19.18
N VAL A 388 -12.07 5.73 -19.26
CA VAL A 388 -13.12 6.44 -20.00
C VAL A 388 -13.08 6.04 -21.48
N ALA A 389 -11.90 6.08 -22.10
CA ALA A 389 -11.74 5.75 -23.52
C ALA A 389 -12.14 4.29 -23.83
N GLU A 390 -11.79 3.36 -22.95
CA GLU A 390 -12.18 1.95 -23.05
C GLU A 390 -13.70 1.75 -22.91
N CYS A 391 -14.32 2.45 -21.97
CA CYS A 391 -15.78 2.42 -21.81
C CYS A 391 -16.51 2.94 -23.05
N LEU A 392 -15.96 3.98 -23.70
CA LEU A 392 -16.49 4.47 -24.97
C LEU A 392 -16.26 3.49 -26.12
N HIS A 393 -15.09 2.85 -26.17
CA HIS A 393 -14.76 1.85 -27.19
C HIS A 393 -15.67 0.61 -27.09
N ALA A 394 -15.93 0.14 -25.88
CA ALA A 394 -16.79 -1.01 -25.60
C ALA A 394 -18.30 -0.69 -25.64
N GLY A 395 -18.70 0.56 -25.86
CA GLY A 395 -20.12 0.98 -25.81
C GLY A 395 -20.76 0.76 -24.44
N ALA A 396 -19.97 0.85 -23.35
CA ALA A 396 -20.41 0.54 -21.98
C ALA A 396 -21.53 1.47 -21.49
N TRP A 397 -21.66 2.65 -22.10
CA TRP A 397 -22.59 3.70 -21.72
C TRP A 397 -23.65 3.99 -22.79
N ASP A 398 -23.71 3.16 -23.84
CA ASP A 398 -24.68 3.31 -24.90
C ASP A 398 -26.11 3.09 -24.38
N GLY A 399 -27.04 3.93 -24.82
CA GLY A 399 -28.45 3.86 -24.45
C GLY A 399 -28.81 4.47 -23.09
N LEU A 400 -27.85 4.99 -22.33
CA LEU A 400 -28.12 5.68 -21.06
C LEU A 400 -28.81 7.02 -21.28
N ASP A 401 -29.78 7.33 -20.42
CA ASP A 401 -30.36 8.66 -20.35
C ASP A 401 -29.36 9.69 -19.75
N PRO A 402 -29.63 11.00 -19.83
CA PRO A 402 -28.71 12.02 -19.31
C PRO A 402 -28.39 11.89 -17.81
N ALA A 403 -29.37 11.55 -16.97
CA ALA A 403 -29.15 11.40 -15.53
C ALA A 403 -28.40 10.11 -15.22
N GLU A 404 -28.68 9.04 -15.94
CA GLU A 404 -27.97 7.76 -15.85
C GLU A 404 -26.50 7.90 -16.27
N LEU A 405 -26.23 8.60 -17.38
CA LEU A 405 -24.86 8.85 -17.84
C LEU A 405 -24.07 9.64 -16.79
N ALA A 406 -24.66 10.68 -16.20
CA ALA A 406 -24.04 11.43 -15.10
C ALA A 406 -23.74 10.53 -13.89
N ALA A 407 -24.63 9.61 -13.56
CA ALA A 407 -24.47 8.67 -12.46
C ALA A 407 -23.35 7.66 -12.70
N VAL A 408 -23.13 7.23 -13.94
CA VAL A 408 -22.05 6.29 -14.27
C VAL A 408 -20.70 7.01 -14.33
N THR A 409 -20.61 8.14 -15.04
CA THR A 409 -19.34 8.85 -15.22
C THR A 409 -18.81 9.49 -13.94
N CYS A 410 -19.67 9.77 -12.96
CA CYS A 410 -19.20 10.31 -11.69
C CYS A 410 -18.28 9.37 -10.94
N THR A 411 -18.40 8.06 -11.17
CA THR A 411 -17.58 7.05 -10.48
C THR A 411 -16.10 7.11 -10.83
N LEU A 412 -15.79 7.68 -11.99
CA LEU A 412 -14.42 7.85 -12.47
C LEU A 412 -13.75 9.14 -11.99
N VAL A 413 -14.51 10.04 -11.37
CA VAL A 413 -14.00 11.33 -10.87
C VAL A 413 -14.18 11.51 -9.37
N TYR A 414 -15.19 10.87 -8.77
CA TYR A 414 -15.49 10.99 -7.35
C TYR A 414 -14.51 10.20 -6.49
N GLU A 415 -14.19 10.73 -5.31
CA GLU A 415 -13.38 10.07 -4.29
C GLU A 415 -14.00 10.24 -2.91
N ALA A 416 -14.35 9.13 -2.26
CA ALA A 416 -14.81 9.13 -0.88
C ALA A 416 -13.69 9.54 0.08
N ARG A 417 -14.04 10.23 1.18
CA ARG A 417 -13.06 10.68 2.20
C ARG A 417 -12.69 9.61 3.26
N ARG A 418 -13.26 8.39 3.17
CA ARG A 418 -12.97 7.10 3.86
C ARG A 418 -14.27 6.38 4.27
N ASP A 419 -14.23 5.05 4.27
CA ASP A 419 -15.23 4.10 4.81
C ASP A 419 -16.71 4.44 4.51
N GLU A 420 -16.99 4.85 3.27
CA GLU A 420 -18.37 4.88 2.78
C GLU A 420 -18.81 3.44 2.48
N ARG A 421 -19.98 3.06 3.01
CA ARG A 421 -20.53 1.71 2.85
C ARG A 421 -20.80 1.42 1.37
N ALA A 422 -20.66 0.15 1.00
CA ALA A 422 -21.05 -0.33 -0.32
C ALA A 422 -22.49 0.09 -0.66
N VAL A 423 -22.69 0.63 -1.86
CA VAL A 423 -24.02 1.04 -2.32
C VAL A 423 -24.83 -0.21 -2.70
N ASP A 424 -25.75 -0.62 -1.84
CA ASP A 424 -26.54 -1.85 -2.01
C ASP A 424 -27.56 -1.79 -3.18
N ARG A 425 -27.96 -0.58 -3.62
CA ARG A 425 -29.00 -0.39 -4.66
C ARG A 425 -28.59 0.68 -5.66
N MET A 426 -28.75 0.37 -6.95
CA MET A 426 -28.52 1.32 -8.05
C MET A 426 -29.81 2.06 -8.45
N PRO A 427 -29.71 3.31 -8.98
CA PRO A 427 -30.87 4.10 -9.38
C PRO A 427 -31.75 3.46 -10.46
N SER A 428 -31.15 2.75 -11.41
CA SER A 428 -31.86 2.02 -12.46
C SER A 428 -31.13 0.72 -12.81
N ALA A 429 -31.80 -0.16 -13.57
CA ALA A 429 -31.19 -1.37 -14.11
C ALA A 429 -30.08 -1.02 -15.13
N ALA A 430 -30.29 0.03 -15.94
CA ALA A 430 -29.31 0.49 -16.92
C ALA A 430 -28.04 1.03 -16.25
N VAL A 431 -28.17 1.82 -15.18
CA VAL A 431 -27.01 2.27 -14.37
C VAL A 431 -26.25 1.07 -13.79
N ARG A 432 -26.96 0.07 -13.25
CA ARG A 432 -26.34 -1.14 -12.70
C ARG A 432 -25.54 -1.90 -13.76
N GLU A 433 -26.12 -2.10 -14.94
CA GLU A 433 -25.47 -2.82 -16.03
C GLU A 433 -24.27 -2.05 -16.59
N ALA A 434 -24.42 -0.74 -16.80
CA ALA A 434 -23.33 0.12 -17.27
C ALA A 434 -22.17 0.15 -16.25
N LEU A 435 -22.45 0.29 -14.95
CA LEU A 435 -21.42 0.24 -13.91
C LEU A 435 -20.73 -1.13 -13.85
N ALA A 436 -21.49 -2.22 -13.97
CA ALA A 436 -20.90 -3.57 -14.02
C ALA A 436 -20.00 -3.76 -15.26
N ARG A 437 -20.30 -3.08 -16.38
CA ARG A 437 -19.39 -3.03 -17.54
C ARG A 437 -18.17 -2.16 -17.25
N THR A 438 -18.34 -0.95 -16.71
CA THR A 438 -17.25 -0.05 -16.32
C THR A 438 -16.25 -0.73 -15.37
N VAL A 439 -16.74 -1.40 -14.31
CA VAL A 439 -15.89 -2.09 -13.33
C VAL A 439 -15.13 -3.27 -13.95
N ARG A 440 -15.76 -4.02 -14.88
CA ARG A 440 -15.06 -5.10 -15.60
C ARG A 440 -13.94 -4.54 -16.48
N ILE A 441 -14.22 -3.51 -17.26
CA ILE A 441 -13.23 -2.84 -18.10
C ILE A 441 -12.08 -2.29 -17.26
N TRP A 442 -12.39 -1.66 -16.12
CA TRP A 442 -11.36 -1.20 -15.18
C TRP A 442 -10.52 -2.35 -14.62
N ALA A 443 -11.15 -3.46 -14.22
CA ALA A 443 -10.42 -4.60 -13.65
C ALA A 443 -9.48 -5.23 -14.68
N GLU A 444 -9.95 -5.41 -15.92
CA GLU A 444 -9.12 -5.89 -17.04
C GLU A 444 -7.95 -4.96 -17.31
N LEU A 445 -8.20 -3.64 -17.36
CA LEU A 445 -7.12 -2.65 -17.53
C LEU A 445 -6.12 -2.67 -16.36
N ALA A 446 -6.61 -2.76 -15.12
CA ALA A 446 -5.76 -2.80 -13.93
C ALA A 446 -4.88 -4.05 -13.89
N GLU A 447 -5.37 -5.19 -14.40
CA GLU A 447 -4.58 -6.41 -14.57
C GLU A 447 -3.48 -6.22 -15.62
N ASP A 448 -3.80 -5.62 -16.77
CA ASP A 448 -2.83 -5.34 -17.83
C ASP A 448 -1.75 -4.35 -17.36
N GLU A 449 -2.15 -3.28 -16.67
CA GLU A 449 -1.25 -2.30 -16.06
C GLU A 449 -0.29 -2.97 -15.07
N ALA A 450 -0.80 -3.86 -14.22
CA ALA A 450 0.01 -4.63 -13.27
C ALA A 450 0.98 -5.58 -13.98
N ALA A 451 0.56 -6.23 -15.08
CA ALA A 451 1.38 -7.16 -15.84
C ALA A 451 2.61 -6.47 -16.46
N VAL A 452 2.47 -5.21 -16.91
CA VAL A 452 3.58 -4.43 -17.48
C VAL A 452 4.34 -3.58 -16.45
N GLY A 453 3.89 -3.57 -15.18
CA GLY A 453 4.52 -2.83 -14.09
C GLY A 453 4.22 -1.34 -14.06
N LEU A 454 3.08 -0.91 -14.60
CA LEU A 454 2.56 0.45 -14.50
C LEU A 454 1.72 0.63 -13.22
N PRO A 455 1.58 1.87 -12.69
CA PRO A 455 0.62 2.17 -11.63
C PRO A 455 -0.80 1.88 -12.10
N GLN A 456 -1.56 1.14 -11.29
CA GLN A 456 -2.94 0.79 -11.63
C GLN A 456 -3.86 2.01 -11.57
N SER A 457 -4.79 2.08 -12.51
CA SER A 457 -5.90 3.02 -12.54
C SER A 457 -6.77 2.86 -11.29
N ARG A 458 -7.28 3.98 -10.77
CA ARG A 458 -8.10 3.99 -9.55
C ARG A 458 -9.43 3.27 -9.77
N GLU A 459 -9.86 2.52 -8.75
CA GLU A 459 -11.16 1.85 -8.75
C GLU A 459 -12.32 2.87 -8.84
N PRO A 460 -13.34 2.61 -9.69
CA PRO A 460 -14.53 3.46 -9.77
C PRO A 460 -15.29 3.52 -8.43
N ASP A 461 -15.55 4.73 -7.94
CA ASP A 461 -16.18 4.96 -6.64
C ASP A 461 -17.68 5.22 -6.78
N LEU A 462 -18.50 4.44 -6.06
CA LEU A 462 -19.97 4.48 -6.18
C LEU A 462 -20.65 5.51 -5.26
N GLY A 463 -19.92 6.15 -4.34
CA GLY A 463 -20.51 6.98 -3.27
C GLY A 463 -21.35 8.17 -3.76
N PHE A 464 -21.06 8.69 -4.96
CA PHE A 464 -21.75 9.87 -5.51
C PHE A 464 -22.86 9.56 -6.53
N VAL A 465 -23.03 8.30 -6.92
CA VAL A 465 -23.94 7.86 -7.99
C VAL A 465 -25.38 8.34 -7.74
N TRP A 466 -25.91 8.11 -6.54
CA TRP A 466 -27.26 8.53 -6.18
C TRP A 466 -27.42 10.04 -6.12
N ALA A 467 -26.42 10.74 -5.58
CA ALA A 467 -26.48 12.17 -5.39
C ALA A 467 -26.56 12.89 -6.74
N VAL A 468 -25.68 12.54 -7.68
CA VAL A 468 -25.67 13.15 -9.00
C VAL A 468 -26.87 12.72 -9.85
N TYR A 469 -27.33 11.48 -9.76
CA TYR A 469 -28.51 11.00 -10.49
C TYR A 469 -29.77 11.81 -10.14
N ARG A 470 -30.06 11.95 -8.84
CA ARG A 470 -31.20 12.72 -8.34
C ARG A 470 -31.08 14.20 -8.70
N TRP A 471 -29.86 14.74 -8.63
CA TRP A 471 -29.59 16.10 -9.04
C TRP A 471 -29.81 16.32 -10.55
N ALA A 472 -29.33 15.44 -11.42
CA ALA A 472 -29.58 15.53 -12.86
C ALA A 472 -31.07 15.40 -13.20
N ARG A 473 -31.85 14.71 -12.37
CA ARG A 473 -33.32 14.64 -12.50
C ARG A 473 -34.09 15.88 -12.01
N GLY A 474 -33.41 16.89 -11.49
CA GLY A 474 -34.05 18.14 -11.05
C GLY A 474 -34.44 18.19 -9.56
N GLU A 475 -34.06 17.21 -8.73
CA GLU A 475 -34.39 17.23 -7.31
C GLU A 475 -33.74 18.40 -6.56
N ARG A 476 -34.35 18.85 -5.45
CA ARG A 476 -33.78 19.94 -4.66
C ARG A 476 -32.54 19.46 -3.89
N LEU A 477 -31.59 20.37 -3.67
CA LEU A 477 -30.32 20.07 -3.00
C LEU A 477 -30.51 19.46 -1.61
N ASP A 478 -31.45 20.00 -0.82
CA ASP A 478 -31.76 19.51 0.52
C ASP A 478 -32.11 18.01 0.49
N ARG A 479 -32.95 17.58 -0.45
CA ARG A 479 -33.34 16.19 -0.61
C ARG A 479 -32.20 15.30 -1.08
N VAL A 480 -31.35 15.81 -1.98
CA VAL A 480 -30.19 15.07 -2.48
C VAL A 480 -29.20 14.78 -1.34
N LEU A 481 -28.89 15.79 -0.52
CA LEU A 481 -27.97 15.64 0.62
C LEU A 481 -28.55 14.73 1.71
N THR A 482 -29.85 14.87 2.02
CA THR A 482 -30.52 13.96 2.97
C THR A 482 -30.48 12.52 2.48
N ALA A 483 -30.81 12.27 1.21
CA ALA A 483 -30.78 10.92 0.65
C ALA A 483 -29.37 10.32 0.59
N ALA A 484 -28.35 11.14 0.32
CA ALA A 484 -26.96 10.71 0.37
C ALA A 484 -26.53 10.31 1.79
N ALA A 485 -26.89 11.13 2.79
CA ALA A 485 -26.62 10.82 4.20
C ALA A 485 -27.30 9.52 4.67
N GLU A 486 -28.56 9.30 4.26
CA GLU A 486 -29.28 8.04 4.52
C GLU A 486 -28.63 6.82 3.84
N ALA A 487 -28.02 7.02 2.67
CA ALA A 487 -27.27 6.00 1.94
C ALA A 487 -25.84 5.78 2.49
N GLY A 488 -25.42 6.55 3.49
CA GLY A 488 -24.09 6.42 4.12
C GLY A 488 -22.99 7.28 3.49
N ALA A 489 -23.34 8.21 2.59
CA ALA A 489 -22.41 9.19 2.01
C ALA A 489 -22.65 10.57 2.65
N GLU A 490 -21.83 10.94 3.64
CA GLU A 490 -21.90 12.27 4.27
C GLU A 490 -21.24 13.33 3.39
N LEU A 491 -22.05 13.97 2.54
CA LEU A 491 -21.61 15.03 1.63
C LEU A 491 -21.94 16.42 2.19
N SER A 492 -20.92 17.26 2.35
CA SER A 492 -21.14 18.69 2.57
C SER A 492 -21.65 19.36 1.28
N ALA A 493 -22.40 20.47 1.40
CA ALA A 493 -22.87 21.22 0.23
C ALA A 493 -21.70 21.72 -0.66
N GLY A 494 -20.57 22.09 -0.05
CA GLY A 494 -19.38 22.50 -0.78
C GLY A 494 -18.71 21.35 -1.54
N ASP A 495 -18.61 20.17 -0.91
CA ASP A 495 -18.07 18.98 -1.57
C ASP A 495 -18.99 18.51 -2.70
N PHE A 496 -20.31 18.55 -2.50
CA PHE A 496 -21.28 18.27 -3.54
C PHE A 496 -21.08 19.16 -4.78
N ILE A 497 -20.96 20.48 -4.59
CA ILE A 497 -20.73 21.42 -5.70
C ILE A 497 -19.39 21.11 -6.41
N ARG A 498 -18.33 20.82 -5.65
CA ARG A 498 -17.02 20.48 -6.22
C ARG A 498 -17.11 19.23 -7.10
N TRP A 499 -17.74 18.16 -6.61
CA TRP A 499 -17.90 16.94 -7.37
C TRP A 499 -18.80 17.13 -8.59
N CYS A 500 -19.89 17.89 -8.48
CA CYS A 500 -20.68 18.27 -9.65
C CYS A 500 -19.85 19.00 -10.72
N LYS A 501 -18.93 19.90 -10.34
CA LYS A 501 -18.04 20.57 -11.30
C LYS A 501 -17.10 19.59 -12.00
N GLN A 502 -16.54 18.61 -11.28
CA GLN A 502 -15.67 17.58 -11.89
C GLN A 502 -16.47 16.65 -12.84
N VAL A 503 -17.70 16.29 -12.47
CA VAL A 503 -18.59 15.53 -13.35
C VAL A 503 -18.98 16.35 -14.59
N LEU A 504 -19.29 17.64 -14.41
CA LEU A 504 -19.58 18.56 -15.51
C LEU A 504 -18.42 18.63 -16.51
N ASP A 505 -17.20 18.81 -16.01
CA ASP A 505 -16.01 18.87 -16.84
C ASP A 505 -15.85 17.60 -17.70
N LEU A 506 -15.95 16.42 -17.09
CA LEU A 506 -15.89 15.15 -17.82
C LEU A 506 -17.03 15.02 -18.85
N LEU A 507 -18.27 15.37 -18.50
CA LEU A 507 -19.41 15.32 -19.42
C LEU A 507 -19.24 16.29 -20.61
N GLU A 508 -18.67 17.47 -20.38
CA GLU A 508 -18.36 18.44 -21.43
C GLU A 508 -17.27 17.94 -22.37
N GLN A 509 -16.25 17.26 -21.84
CA GLN A 509 -15.24 16.58 -22.64
C GLN A 509 -15.88 15.47 -23.51
N LEU A 510 -16.75 14.62 -22.93
CA LEU A 510 -17.47 13.59 -23.68
C LEU A 510 -18.38 14.18 -24.76
N ALA A 511 -19.06 15.29 -24.46
CA ALA A 511 -19.89 16.01 -25.42
C ALA A 511 -19.11 16.52 -26.64
N ALA A 512 -17.84 16.90 -26.45
CA ALA A 512 -16.96 17.45 -27.48
C ALA A 512 -16.05 16.39 -28.13
N ALA A 513 -15.95 15.19 -27.56
CA ALA A 513 -15.04 14.15 -28.03
C ALA A 513 -15.46 13.60 -29.42
N PRO A 514 -14.51 13.46 -30.36
CA PRO A 514 -14.79 12.87 -31.66
C PRO A 514 -14.99 11.35 -31.53
N ALA A 515 -15.85 10.78 -32.37
CA ALA A 515 -15.92 9.32 -32.52
C ALA A 515 -14.69 8.79 -33.25
N ALA A 516 -14.24 7.57 -32.91
CA ALA A 516 -13.13 6.91 -33.59
C ALA A 516 -13.38 6.76 -35.11
N GLY A 517 -14.62 6.51 -35.54
CA GLY A 517 -14.97 6.44 -36.97
C GLY A 517 -15.20 7.79 -37.67
N GLY A 518 -15.02 8.92 -36.98
CA GLY A 518 -15.51 10.23 -37.41
C GLY A 518 -16.96 10.48 -36.98
N GLY A 519 -17.33 11.75 -36.79
CA GLY A 519 -18.62 12.15 -36.23
C GLY A 519 -18.61 12.25 -34.70
N THR A 520 -19.78 12.14 -34.07
CA THR A 520 -19.95 12.27 -32.62
C THR A 520 -20.14 10.91 -31.95
N ILE A 521 -19.61 10.73 -30.74
CA ILE A 521 -19.83 9.51 -29.96
C ILE A 521 -21.32 9.34 -29.60
N ALA A 522 -21.78 8.10 -29.41
CA ALA A 522 -23.19 7.80 -29.09
C ALA A 522 -23.69 8.56 -27.85
N VAL A 523 -22.82 8.74 -26.85
CA VAL A 523 -23.12 9.45 -25.62
C VAL A 523 -23.00 10.97 -25.70
N ALA A 524 -22.62 11.56 -26.84
CA ALA A 524 -22.35 13.00 -26.94
C ALA A 524 -23.59 13.86 -26.66
N ALA A 525 -24.74 13.47 -27.19
CA ALA A 525 -26.00 14.19 -26.96
C ALA A 525 -26.52 13.99 -25.52
N PRO A 526 -26.59 12.76 -24.97
CA PRO A 526 -26.86 12.54 -23.55
C PRO A 526 -25.91 13.31 -22.62
N ALA A 527 -24.60 13.37 -22.94
CA ALA A 527 -23.61 14.10 -22.16
C ALA A 527 -23.89 15.61 -22.11
N ARG A 528 -24.24 16.22 -23.26
CA ARG A 528 -24.66 17.63 -23.32
C ARG A 528 -25.90 17.89 -22.47
N ALA A 529 -26.90 17.02 -22.56
CA ALA A 529 -28.11 17.14 -21.77
C ALA A 529 -27.84 16.95 -20.27
N ALA A 530 -26.97 16.01 -19.90
CA ALA A 530 -26.56 15.74 -18.53
C ALA A 530 -25.83 16.94 -17.92
N ALA A 531 -24.88 17.51 -18.68
CA ALA A 531 -24.16 18.70 -18.27
C ALA A 531 -25.10 19.89 -18.03
N ALA A 532 -26.06 20.12 -18.94
CA ALA A 532 -27.08 21.15 -18.74
C ALA A 532 -27.95 20.90 -17.50
N ALA A 533 -28.32 19.64 -17.24
CA ALA A 533 -29.15 19.27 -16.09
C ALA A 533 -28.43 19.42 -14.74
N ILE A 534 -27.13 19.14 -14.69
CA ILE A 534 -26.30 19.33 -13.49
C ILE A 534 -26.00 20.82 -13.26
N ARG A 535 -25.82 21.60 -14.34
CA ARG A 535 -25.51 23.04 -14.29
C ARG A 535 -26.75 23.88 -13.96
N ARG A 536 -27.27 23.72 -12.75
CA ARG A 536 -28.42 24.47 -12.21
C ARG A 536 -28.21 24.90 -10.76
N GLY A 537 -29.09 25.75 -10.25
CA GLY A 537 -29.12 26.16 -8.84
C GLY A 537 -27.75 26.63 -8.32
N VAL A 538 -27.34 26.13 -7.15
CA VAL A 538 -26.08 26.50 -6.50
C VAL A 538 -24.84 26.12 -7.33
N VAL A 539 -24.92 25.06 -8.15
CA VAL A 539 -23.82 24.63 -9.01
C VAL A 539 -23.56 25.70 -10.08
N ALA A 540 -24.62 26.14 -10.78
CA ALA A 540 -24.51 27.20 -11.78
C ALA A 540 -24.04 28.54 -11.20
N GLN A 541 -24.58 28.93 -10.03
CA GLN A 541 -24.15 30.16 -9.34
C GLN A 541 -22.66 30.14 -9.00
N SER A 542 -22.15 29.00 -8.53
CA SER A 542 -20.73 28.84 -8.17
C SER A 542 -19.77 28.84 -9.36
N MET A 543 -20.26 28.77 -10.60
CA MET A 543 -19.45 28.85 -11.83
C MET A 543 -19.38 30.27 -12.40
N GLN A 544 -20.28 31.16 -11.96
CA GLN A 544 -20.30 32.57 -12.34
C GLN A 544 -19.49 33.46 -11.39
N ALA A 545 -19.22 32.94 -10.19
CA ALA A 545 -18.35 33.55 -9.17
C ALA A 545 -16.93 33.01 -9.30
#